data_AF-A0A4U5P173-F1
#
_entry.id   AF-A0A4U5P173-F1
#
_cell.length_a   1.000
_cell.length_b   1.000
_cell.length_c   1.000
_cell.angle_alpha   90.00
_cell.angle_beta   90.00
_cell.angle_gamma   90.00
#
_symmetry.space_group_name_H-M   'P 1'
#
loop_
_entity.id
_entity.type
_entity.pdbx_description
1 polymer ?
#
loop_
_entity_poly.entity_id
_entity_poly.type
_entity_poly.pdbx_seq_one_letter_code
_entity_poly.pdbx_strand_id
1 'polypeptide(L)'
;MDDTCNKTQEQITDLVNGRLTCNKTGLPDDFYCKGSCLLYLTDWHTFSTKWEPISSFKPTCDVVEVKCGTDSTNVSDYQTVHTQLVERPNKFDYGSHQKNTNAVPEWKSASQAERPNI
;
A
#
# COMPACT_ATOMS: atom_id res chain seq x y z
N MET A 1 29.74 -17.48 -7.40
CA MET A 1 28.51 -16.72 -7.13
C MET A 1 27.69 -17.59 -6.22
N ASP A 2 27.63 -17.20 -4.94
CA ASP A 2 26.89 -17.92 -3.92
C ASP A 2 25.43 -17.48 -4.04
N ASP A 3 24.58 -18.37 -4.54
CA ASP A 3 23.15 -18.15 -4.78
C ASP A 3 22.32 -18.88 -3.71
N THR A 4 22.76 -18.80 -2.46
CA THR A 4 21.96 -19.23 -1.32
C THR A 4 21.02 -18.11 -0.92
N CYS A 5 19.84 -18.08 -1.56
CA CYS A 5 18.71 -17.28 -1.11
C CYS A 5 18.21 -17.84 0.24
N ASN A 6 18.85 -17.44 1.34
CA ASN A 6 18.40 -17.73 2.70
C ASN A 6 17.17 -16.88 3.02
N LYS A 7 15.99 -17.27 2.52
CA LYS A 7 14.71 -16.69 2.93
C LYS A 7 14.38 -17.18 4.34
N THR A 8 14.97 -16.53 5.35
CA THR A 8 14.66 -16.77 6.77
C THR A 8 13.74 -15.70 7.38
N GLN A 9 13.35 -14.68 6.62
CA GLN A 9 12.44 -13.64 7.12
C GLN A 9 11.01 -14.16 7.14
N GLU A 10 10.56 -14.50 8.34
CA GLU A 10 9.18 -14.78 8.67
C GLU A 10 8.37 -13.47 8.70
N GLN A 11 7.13 -13.53 8.22
CA GLN A 11 6.20 -12.42 8.37
C GLN A 11 5.80 -12.28 9.84
N ILE A 12 6.13 -11.15 10.46
CA ILE A 12 5.87 -10.89 11.89
C ILE A 12 4.67 -9.96 12.13
N THR A 13 4.10 -9.41 11.07
CA THR A 13 2.94 -8.51 11.12
C THR A 13 1.85 -9.01 10.20
N ASP A 14 0.59 -8.71 10.54
CA ASP A 14 -0.58 -9.04 9.75
C ASP A 14 -1.48 -7.81 9.61
N LEU A 15 -2.21 -7.72 8.51
CA LEU A 15 -3.25 -6.71 8.29
C LEU A 15 -4.63 -7.36 8.36
N VAL A 16 -5.28 -7.25 9.53
CA VAL A 16 -6.57 -7.91 9.80
C VAL A 16 -7.63 -6.85 10.06
N ASN A 17 -8.72 -6.88 9.29
CA ASN A 17 -9.84 -5.94 9.40
C ASN A 17 -9.41 -4.47 9.36
N GLY A 18 -8.46 -4.12 8.48
CA GLY A 18 -7.98 -2.73 8.35
C GLY A 18 -7.08 -2.29 9.50
N ARG A 19 -6.52 -3.21 10.29
CA ARG A 19 -5.60 -2.91 11.38
C ARG A 19 -4.35 -3.78 11.31
N LEU A 20 -3.19 -3.14 11.43
CA LEU A 20 -1.92 -3.85 11.56
C LEU A 20 -1.76 -4.41 12.97
N THR A 21 -1.36 -5.68 13.04
CA THR A 21 -1.04 -6.37 14.29
C THR A 21 0.32 -7.03 14.17
N CYS A 22 1.14 -6.99 15.23
CA CYS A 22 2.37 -7.77 15.31
C CYS A 22 2.13 -8.96 16.24
N ASN A 23 2.17 -10.17 15.68
CA ASN A 23 1.84 -11.41 16.39
C ASN A 23 3.09 -12.17 16.87
N LYS A 24 4.29 -11.64 16.60
CA LYS A 24 5.55 -12.29 16.95
C LYS A 24 5.87 -12.10 18.43
N THR A 25 6.16 -13.20 19.12
CA THR A 25 6.62 -13.22 20.52
C THR A 25 8.14 -13.33 20.59
N GLY A 26 8.73 -12.91 21.71
CA GLY A 26 10.19 -13.00 21.92
C GLY A 26 10.99 -11.91 21.21
N LEU A 27 10.34 -10.79 20.89
CA LEU A 27 10.99 -9.59 20.36
C LEU A 27 11.67 -8.80 21.50
N PRO A 28 12.75 -8.06 21.22
CA PRO A 28 13.37 -7.14 22.17
C PRO A 28 12.37 -6.10 22.73
N ASP A 29 12.63 -5.60 23.94
CA ASP A 29 11.75 -4.60 24.60
C ASP A 29 11.70 -3.26 23.85
N ASP A 30 12.74 -2.91 23.10
CA ASP A 30 12.86 -1.70 22.28
C ASP A 30 12.40 -1.92 20.83
N PHE A 31 11.81 -3.08 20.53
CA PHE A 31 11.33 -3.39 19.20
C PHE A 31 10.04 -2.63 18.89
N TYR A 32 10.03 -1.91 17.77
CA TYR A 32 8.87 -1.16 17.31
C TYR A 32 8.53 -1.49 15.86
N CYS A 33 7.25 -1.31 15.53
CA CYS A 33 6.76 -1.37 14.16
C CYS A 33 6.04 -0.07 13.80
N LYS A 34 6.27 0.41 12.57
CA LYS A 34 5.60 1.55 11.98
C LYS A 34 4.96 1.11 10.66
N GLY A 35 3.78 1.65 10.37
CA GLY A 35 3.06 1.44 9.13
C GLY A 35 2.97 2.73 8.32
N SER A 36 2.85 2.59 7.01
CA SER A 36 2.55 3.68 6.09
C SER A 36 1.76 3.16 4.89
N CYS A 37 0.90 4.00 4.32
CA CYS A 37 0.29 3.71 3.02
C CYS A 37 1.33 3.83 1.92
N LEU A 38 1.40 2.82 1.05
CA LEU A 38 2.20 2.85 -0.16
C LEU A 38 1.30 3.26 -1.33
N LEU A 39 1.50 4.47 -1.83
CA LEU A 39 0.68 5.05 -2.89
C LEU A 39 1.46 5.08 -4.19
N TYR A 40 0.74 4.88 -5.29
CA TYR A 40 1.31 4.87 -6.62
C TYR A 40 1.39 6.29 -7.19
N LEU A 41 2.54 6.67 -7.73
CA LEU A 41 2.69 7.89 -8.54
C LEU A 41 2.75 7.54 -10.02
N THR A 42 3.57 6.56 -10.38
CA THR A 42 3.78 6.08 -11.76
C THR A 42 4.16 4.59 -11.73
N ASP A 43 4.23 3.96 -12.90
CA ASP A 43 4.65 2.56 -13.10
C ASP A 43 5.97 2.17 -12.45
N TRP A 44 6.83 3.15 -12.19
CA TRP A 44 8.16 2.93 -11.62
C TRP A 44 8.36 3.64 -10.29
N HIS A 45 7.38 4.41 -9.82
CA HIS A 45 7.53 5.24 -8.63
C HIS A 45 6.33 5.08 -7.70
N THR A 46 6.64 4.70 -6.48
CA THR A 46 5.73 4.73 -5.34
C THR A 46 6.21 5.76 -4.34
N PHE A 47 5.30 6.23 -3.49
CA PHE A 47 5.68 6.99 -2.32
C PHE A 47 4.96 6.45 -1.09
N SER A 48 5.70 6.37 0.01
CA SER A 48 5.13 6.04 1.31
C SER A 48 4.62 7.33 1.95
N THR A 49 3.42 7.28 2.52
CA THR A 49 2.88 8.37 3.34
C THR A 49 3.67 8.53 4.65
N LYS A 50 3.17 9.37 5.57
CA LYS A 50 3.75 9.50 6.90
C LYS A 50 3.78 8.15 7.63
N TRP A 51 4.94 7.81 8.18
CA TRP A 51 5.12 6.63 9.02
C TRP A 51 4.52 6.86 10.39
N GLU A 52 3.66 5.96 10.83
CA GLU A 52 2.97 6.03 12.11
C GLU A 52 3.12 4.71 12.89
N PRO A 53 3.15 4.74 14.23
CA PRO A 53 3.15 3.51 15.02
C PRO A 53 1.97 2.60 14.65
N ILE A 54 2.19 1.29 14.55
CA ILE A 54 1.13 0.34 14.16
C ILE A 54 -0.08 0.35 15.11
N SER A 55 0.12 0.74 16.37
CA SER A 55 -0.94 0.84 17.37
C SER A 55 -1.96 1.93 17.05
N SER A 56 -1.51 3.04 16.45
CA SER A 56 -2.32 4.20 16.07
C SER A 56 -2.66 4.25 14.58
N PHE A 57 -1.89 3.56 13.74
CA PHE A 57 -2.05 3.59 12.29
C PHE A 57 -3.34 2.92 11.85
N LYS A 58 -4.17 3.67 11.10
CA LYS A 58 -5.42 3.21 10.51
C LYS A 58 -5.33 3.38 8.99
N PRO A 59 -4.92 2.35 8.24
CA PRO A 59 -4.77 2.46 6.80
C PRO A 59 -6.09 2.77 6.11
N THR A 60 -6.06 3.72 5.18
CA THR A 60 -7.18 4.06 4.28
C THR A 60 -6.85 3.74 2.81
N CYS A 61 -5.87 2.87 2.60
CA CYS A 61 -5.27 2.52 1.31
C CYS A 61 -5.26 1.00 1.13
N ASP A 62 -5.08 0.56 -0.12
CA ASP A 62 -5.15 -0.86 -0.47
C ASP A 62 -3.80 -1.58 -0.25
N VAL A 63 -2.71 -0.83 -0.21
CA VAL A 63 -1.34 -1.33 -0.02
C VAL A 63 -0.68 -0.60 1.14
N VAL A 64 -0.22 -1.37 2.12
CA VAL A 64 0.38 -0.88 3.36
C VAL A 64 1.79 -1.42 3.47
N GLU A 65 2.75 -0.53 3.65
CA GLU A 65 4.13 -0.87 3.93
C GLU A 65 4.36 -0.84 5.45
N VAL A 66 5.08 -1.83 5.96
CA VAL A 66 5.41 -1.95 7.39
C VAL A 66 6.90 -2.11 7.55
N LYS A 67 7.45 -1.36 8.50
CA LYS A 67 8.86 -1.45 8.92
C LYS A 67 8.89 -1.74 10.41
N CYS A 68 9.64 -2.76 10.78
CA CYS A 68 9.90 -3.08 12.17
C CYS A 68 11.40 -3.19 12.42
N GLY A 69 11.82 -2.86 13.63
CA GLY A 69 13.20 -2.97 14.06
C GLY A 69 13.39 -2.41 15.46
N THR A 70 14.66 -2.26 15.85
CA THR A 70 15.06 -1.63 17.11
C THR A 70 15.61 -0.23 16.86
N ASP A 71 15.48 0.69 17.84
CA ASP A 71 15.99 2.06 17.68
C ASP A 71 17.53 2.10 17.66
N SER A 72 18.17 1.05 18.19
CA SER A 72 19.62 0.96 18.32
C SER A 72 20.38 0.84 16.99
N THR A 73 19.76 0.26 15.95
CA THR A 73 20.43 -0.02 14.68
C THR A 73 20.14 1.01 13.59
N ASN A 74 19.11 1.85 13.74
CA ASN A 74 18.57 2.72 12.67
C ASN A 74 18.25 1.99 11.35
N VAL A 75 18.26 0.66 11.35
CA VAL A 75 18.00 -0.21 10.20
C VAL A 75 16.75 -1.00 10.52
N SER A 76 15.80 -1.03 9.58
CA SER A 76 14.62 -1.88 9.72
C SER A 76 15.03 -3.34 9.57
N ASP A 77 14.91 -4.11 10.65
CA ASP A 77 15.16 -5.55 10.67
C ASP A 77 14.15 -6.32 9.80
N TYR A 78 12.93 -5.77 9.68
CA TYR A 78 11.85 -6.32 8.86
C TYR A 78 11.17 -5.24 8.04
N GLN A 79 10.94 -5.54 6.77
CA GLN A 79 10.12 -4.74 5.88
C GLN A 79 9.15 -5.66 5.14
N THR A 80 7.86 -5.37 5.24
CA THR A 80 6.81 -6.21 4.65
C THR A 80 5.75 -5.32 4.03
N VAL A 81 5.16 -5.76 2.92
CA VAL A 81 4.03 -5.09 2.27
C VAL A 81 2.80 -5.96 2.45
N HIS A 82 1.76 -5.37 3.04
CA HIS A 82 0.44 -5.96 3.18
C HIS A 82 -0.48 -5.39 2.12
N THR A 83 -1.30 -6.24 1.53
CA THR A 83 -2.40 -5.82 0.67
C THR A 83 -3.71 -6.19 1.33
N GLN A 84 -4.66 -5.25 1.33
CA GLN A 84 -6.01 -5.53 1.75
C GLN A 84 -6.95 -4.87 0.76
N LEU A 85 -7.80 -5.70 0.15
CA LEU A 85 -8.96 -5.20 -0.58
C LEU A 85 -10.03 -4.87 0.46
N VAL A 86 -10.09 -3.61 0.88
CA VAL A 86 -11.24 -3.11 1.62
C VAL A 86 -12.32 -2.81 0.61
N GLU A 87 -13.39 -3.60 0.59
CA GLU A 87 -14.58 -3.25 -0.19
C GLU A 87 -15.07 -1.88 0.27
N ARG A 88 -14.91 -0.88 -0.60
CA ARG A 88 -15.48 0.44 -0.34
C ARG A 88 -16.99 0.26 -0.42
N PRO A 89 -17.78 0.84 0.52
CA PRO A 89 -19.22 0.82 0.40
C PRO A 89 -19.59 1.30 -1.00
N ASN A 90 -20.41 0.52 -1.71
CA ASN A 90 -20.84 0.82 -3.08
C ASN A 90 -21.25 2.28 -3.16
N LYS A 91 -20.36 3.13 -3.67
CA LYS A 91 -20.80 4.41 -4.21
C LYS A 91 -21.50 4.02 -5.50
N PHE A 92 -22.82 3.87 -5.44
CA PHE A 92 -23.72 3.75 -6.60
C PHE A 92 -23.66 4.99 -7.52
N ASP A 93 -22.69 5.86 -7.30
CA ASP A 93 -22.44 7.07 -8.02
C ASP A 93 -21.44 6.86 -9.17
N TYR A 94 -21.61 5.76 -9.90
CA TYR A 94 -21.02 5.61 -11.23
C TYR A 94 -21.67 6.60 -12.24
N GLY A 95 -22.73 7.30 -11.85
CA GLY A 95 -23.52 8.22 -12.67
C GLY A 95 -23.26 9.71 -12.46
N SER A 96 -22.59 10.14 -11.38
CA SER A 96 -22.27 11.56 -11.12
C SER A 96 -20.77 11.85 -11.14
N HIS A 97 -20.08 11.26 -12.12
CA HIS A 97 -19.01 12.04 -12.74
C HIS A 97 -19.57 13.43 -13.04
N GLN A 98 -19.01 14.49 -12.43
CA GLN A 98 -19.24 15.84 -12.92
C GLN A 98 -19.00 15.78 -14.42
N LYS A 99 -20.01 16.16 -15.21
CA LYS A 99 -19.92 16.27 -16.67
C LYS A 99 -18.53 16.83 -17.00
N ASN A 100 -17.70 16.04 -17.67
CA ASN A 100 -16.32 16.34 -18.04
C ASN A 100 -16.06 17.85 -18.17
N THR A 101 -15.44 18.47 -17.17
CA THR A 101 -14.72 19.74 -17.32
C THR A 101 -13.35 19.51 -17.96
N ASN A 102 -13.32 18.65 -18.98
CA ASN A 102 -12.15 18.46 -19.85
C ASN A 102 -12.55 18.91 -21.27
N ALA A 103 -12.86 20.19 -21.43
CA ALA A 103 -12.70 20.85 -22.72
C ALA A 103 -11.20 21.14 -22.89
N VAL A 104 -10.42 20.12 -23.21
CA VAL A 104 -9.10 20.33 -23.83
C VAL A 104 -9.39 20.62 -25.31
N PRO A 105 -9.04 21.79 -25.86
CA PRO A 105 -9.53 22.27 -27.15
C PRO A 105 -9.31 21.36 -28.37
N GLU A 106 -8.45 20.34 -28.26
CA GLU A 106 -8.01 19.51 -29.38
C GLU A 106 -8.37 18.02 -29.27
N TRP A 107 -9.07 17.60 -28.21
CA TRP A 107 -9.46 16.19 -28.09
C TRP A 107 -10.72 15.89 -28.91
N LYS A 108 -10.52 15.26 -30.08
CA LYS A 108 -11.61 14.69 -30.87
C LYS A 108 -12.12 13.41 -30.19
N SER A 109 -13.43 13.32 -30.01
CA SER A 109 -14.09 12.09 -29.59
C SER A 109 -13.78 10.98 -30.59
N ALA A 110 -13.11 9.91 -30.15
CA ALA A 110 -12.87 8.74 -30.99
C ALA A 110 -14.22 8.06 -31.32
N SER A 111 -14.44 7.81 -32.60
CA SER A 111 -15.60 7.07 -33.09
C SER A 111 -15.50 5.60 -32.70
N GLN A 112 -16.64 4.90 -32.68
CA GLN A 112 -16.68 3.47 -32.35
C GLN A 112 -15.88 2.60 -33.33
N ALA A 113 -15.62 3.08 -34.55
CA ALA A 113 -14.77 2.43 -35.54
C ALA A 113 -13.27 2.50 -35.22
N GLU A 114 -12.83 3.42 -34.34
CA GLU A 114 -11.44 3.62 -33.95
C GLU A 114 -11.05 2.86 -32.67
N ARG A 115 -12.03 2.17 -32.04
CA ARG A 115 -11.77 1.35 -30.87
C ARG A 115 -11.26 -0.03 -31.31
N PRO A 116 -10.18 -0.56 -30.72
CA PRO A 116 -9.75 -1.92 -31.01
C PRO A 116 -10.88 -2.90 -30.66
N ASN A 117 -11.25 -3.74 -31.63
CA ASN A 117 -12.21 -4.81 -31.40
C ASN A 117 -11.61 -5.78 -30.37
N ILE A 118 -12.33 -5.98 -29.27
CA ILE A 118 -12.08 -7.08 -28.31
C ILE A 118 -12.75 -8.33 -28.85
#